data_AF-A0AA39HNF7-F1
#
_entry.id   AF-A0AA39HNF7-F1
#
_cell.length_a   1.000
_cell.length_b   1.000
_cell.length_c   1.000
_cell.angle_alpha   90.00
_cell.angle_beta   90.00
_cell.angle_gamma   90.00
#
_symmetry.space_group_name_H-M   'P 1'
#
loop_
_entity.id
_entity.type
_entity.pdbx_description
1 polymer ?
#
loop_
_entity_poly.entity_id
_entity_poly.type
_entity_poly.pdbx_seq_one_letter_code
_entity_poly.pdbx_strand_id
1 'polypeptide(L)'
;MIALDRLSTWSRTAGLKISVSKFFCLHIGRRNAKRAYSINGDVIPTTEAVPDLGLQVDSKLNFSAHVDSIIISAHRKCYLLMKTLRSTSLRVYVTAHKYYIRPILEYATECWNSCTGGLSLRVERVQKHFTRWIYRRCRLPYASYADRLRHLEMETLCHRRRLADLIMLSASHISQSFCMDSLPHCFYDSVFWYLHTEEMKDAKCLTGTVANIATHHFTQRRDLQVTICPDFEENLCGIGLLNLGQNRRHSLKNALSKYDRIVTIVLDHGENTAKYESFSFETALTKVLPSLLSLSPVDLFWAFGARSPHSGSFYDDLFKLFGSQVFKMIRTKNYGDQCEQFVRVQTQSPRLEHLYLHDDLWPQDFKFYYRDFHPKFIKCTLTFE
;
A
#
# COMPACT_ATOMS: atom_id res chain seq x y z
N MET A 1 -17.58 34.76 18.55
CA MET A 1 -18.52 35.64 17.83
C MET A 1 -17.81 36.72 17.02
N ILE A 2 -16.82 37.42 17.59
CA ILE A 2 -16.10 38.55 16.94
C ILE A 2 -15.66 38.33 15.48
N ALA A 3 -15.21 37.12 15.09
CA ALA A 3 -14.72 36.88 13.73
C ALA A 3 -15.82 36.84 12.65
N LEU A 4 -16.98 36.22 12.93
CA LEU A 4 -18.09 36.16 11.96
C LEU A 4 -18.74 37.53 11.76
N ASP A 5 -18.84 38.31 12.83
CA ASP A 5 -19.36 39.68 12.76
C ASP A 5 -18.45 40.57 11.92
N ARG A 6 -17.13 40.45 12.07
CA ARG A 6 -16.15 41.12 11.22
C ARG A 6 -16.24 40.70 9.75
N LEU A 7 -16.41 39.40 9.47
CA LEU A 7 -16.60 38.89 8.11
C LEU A 7 -17.87 39.49 7.48
N SER A 8 -18.96 39.53 8.22
CA SER A 8 -20.21 40.16 7.80
C SER A 8 -20.01 41.64 7.47
N THR A 9 -19.38 42.41 8.36
CA THR A 9 -19.09 43.82 8.13
C THR A 9 -18.21 44.04 6.90
N TRP A 10 -17.13 43.26 6.77
CA TRP A 10 -16.25 43.31 5.60
C TRP A 10 -16.99 43.02 4.30
N SER A 11 -17.81 41.96 4.27
CA SER A 11 -18.59 41.60 3.08
C SER A 11 -19.52 42.72 2.65
N ARG A 12 -20.17 43.40 3.60
CA ARG A 12 -21.02 44.57 3.31
C ARG A 12 -20.20 45.73 2.76
N THR A 13 -19.05 46.04 3.36
CA THR A 13 -18.16 47.11 2.84
C THR A 13 -17.61 46.80 1.45
N ALA A 14 -17.42 45.53 1.13
CA ALA A 14 -16.97 45.07 -0.18
C ALA A 14 -18.11 44.96 -1.22
N GLY A 15 -19.37 45.24 -0.84
CA GLY A 15 -20.54 45.09 -1.73
C GLY A 15 -20.92 43.63 -2.03
N LEU A 16 -20.44 42.67 -1.25
CA LEU A 16 -20.72 41.24 -1.44
C LEU A 16 -21.83 40.77 -0.50
N LYS A 17 -22.80 40.01 -1.03
CA LYS A 17 -23.86 39.37 -0.25
C LYS A 17 -23.45 37.96 0.17
N ILE A 18 -23.43 37.71 1.48
CA ILE A 18 -23.16 36.38 2.04
C ILE A 18 -24.40 35.48 1.84
N SER A 19 -24.19 34.29 1.29
CA SER A 19 -25.20 33.24 1.19
C SER A 19 -25.11 32.32 2.42
N VAL A 20 -25.88 32.61 3.46
CA VAL A 20 -25.84 31.86 4.74
C VAL A 20 -26.17 30.38 4.55
N SER A 21 -27.00 30.03 3.57
CA SER A 21 -27.34 28.64 3.22
C SER A 21 -26.15 27.78 2.75
N LYS A 22 -25.01 28.40 2.41
CA LYS A 22 -23.77 27.70 2.05
C LYS A 22 -22.81 27.54 3.23
N PHE A 23 -23.13 28.11 4.40
CA PHE A 23 -22.34 27.98 5.60
C PHE A 23 -22.77 26.74 6.36
N PHE A 24 -21.78 26.02 6.88
CA PHE A 24 -21.98 24.86 7.73
C PHE A 24 -21.09 25.00 8.96
N CYS A 25 -21.58 24.55 10.11
CA CYS A 25 -20.77 24.44 11.31
C CYS A 25 -20.41 22.98 11.56
N LEU A 26 -19.11 22.67 11.43
CA LEU A 26 -18.56 21.35 11.73
C LEU A 26 -17.80 21.42 13.07
N HIS A 27 -18.29 20.71 14.08
CA HIS A 27 -17.59 20.63 15.37
C HIS A 27 -16.60 19.46 15.36
N ILE A 28 -15.31 19.78 15.48
CA ILE A 28 -14.22 18.81 15.51
C ILE A 28 -13.61 18.74 16.91
N GLY A 29 -13.26 17.53 17.36
CA GLY A 29 -12.51 17.30 18.59
C GLY A 29 -13.37 16.91 19.80
N ARG A 30 -12.80 16.08 20.69
CA ARG A 30 -13.53 15.47 21.83
C ARG A 30 -13.98 16.47 22.90
N ARG A 31 -13.24 17.57 23.08
CA ARG A 31 -13.51 18.63 24.08
C ARG A 31 -14.23 19.84 23.48
N ASN A 32 -14.80 19.69 22.28
CA ASN A 32 -15.49 20.78 21.62
C ASN A 32 -16.81 21.10 22.35
N ALA A 33 -17.00 22.36 22.74
CA ALA A 33 -18.19 22.84 23.46
C ALA A 33 -19.45 22.94 22.58
N LYS A 34 -19.37 22.60 21.28
CA LYS A 34 -20.49 22.62 20.31
C LYS A 34 -21.29 23.92 20.33
N ARG A 35 -20.59 25.05 20.32
CA ARG A 35 -21.21 26.38 20.37
C ARG A 35 -22.01 26.64 19.10
N ALA A 36 -23.21 27.19 19.24
CA ALA A 36 -23.98 27.69 18.11
C ALA A 36 -23.34 28.97 17.55
N TYR A 37 -23.36 29.11 16.22
CA TYR A 37 -22.86 30.29 15.52
C TYR A 37 -23.97 30.90 14.69
N SER A 38 -23.97 32.22 14.58
CA SER A 38 -24.89 32.99 13.74
C SER A 38 -24.12 34.03 12.93
N ILE A 39 -24.62 34.36 11.75
CA ILE A 39 -24.10 35.45 10.90
C ILE A 39 -25.29 36.23 10.34
N ASN A 40 -25.24 37.56 10.41
CA ASN A 40 -26.37 38.43 10.01
C ASN A 40 -27.70 38.14 10.75
N GLY A 41 -27.66 37.56 11.95
CA GLY A 41 -28.87 37.15 12.69
C GLY A 41 -29.38 35.74 12.33
N ASP A 42 -28.88 35.14 11.26
CA ASP A 42 -29.22 33.78 10.85
C ASP A 42 -28.32 32.76 11.53
N VAL A 43 -28.90 31.70 12.10
CA VAL A 43 -28.15 30.61 12.73
C VAL A 43 -27.54 29.71 11.66
N ILE A 44 -26.24 29.46 11.77
CA ILE A 44 -25.52 28.55 10.86
C ILE A 44 -25.85 27.11 11.26
N PRO A 45 -26.30 26.25 10.32
CA PRO A 45 -26.65 24.87 10.63
C PRO A 45 -25.41 24.07 11.04
N THR A 46 -25.52 23.36 12.16
CA THR A 46 -24.53 22.37 12.57
C THR A 46 -24.73 21.07 11.82
N THR A 47 -23.64 20.51 11.28
CA THR A 47 -23.66 19.28 10.48
C THR A 47 -22.56 18.32 10.91
N GLU A 48 -22.76 17.02 10.73
CA GLU A 48 -21.75 16.01 11.06
C GLU A 48 -20.71 15.78 9.95
N ALA A 49 -21.01 16.23 8.73
CA ALA A 49 -20.08 16.21 7.61
C ALA A 49 -20.34 17.41 6.69
N VAL A 50 -19.27 17.93 6.08
CA VAL A 50 -19.32 19.08 5.18
C VAL A 50 -18.57 18.75 3.89
N PRO A 51 -19.15 19.07 2.72
CA PRO A 51 -18.41 19.06 1.47
C PRO A 51 -17.49 20.29 1.39
N ASP A 52 -16.21 20.09 1.15
CA ASP A 52 -15.24 21.16 0.97
C ASP A 52 -14.27 20.81 -0.17
N LEU A 53 -14.19 21.67 -1.19
CA LEU A 53 -13.39 21.49 -2.41
C LEU A 53 -13.51 20.09 -3.06
N GLY A 54 -14.67 19.43 -2.95
CA GLY A 54 -14.88 18.08 -3.50
C GLY A 54 -14.50 16.93 -2.56
N LEU A 55 -14.00 17.23 -1.37
CA LEU A 55 -13.84 16.28 -0.26
C LEU A 55 -15.06 16.32 0.65
N GLN A 56 -15.42 15.18 1.24
CA GLN A 56 -16.42 15.13 2.30
C GLN A 56 -15.70 14.91 3.63
N VAL A 57 -15.68 15.95 4.46
CA VAL A 57 -14.98 15.94 5.76
C VAL A 57 -16.02 15.71 6.85
N ASP A 58 -15.88 14.62 7.60
CA ASP A 58 -16.74 14.34 8.75
C ASP A 58 -16.16 14.90 10.06
N SER A 59 -17.01 15.04 11.07
CA SER A 59 -16.66 15.56 12.40
C SER A 59 -15.65 14.69 13.18
N LYS A 60 -15.44 13.45 12.72
CA LYS A 60 -14.49 12.47 13.28
C LYS A 60 -13.19 12.40 12.46
N LEU A 61 -13.08 13.18 11.39
CA LEU A 61 -12.00 13.14 10.40
C LEU A 61 -11.79 11.74 9.79
N ASN A 62 -12.87 10.99 9.59
CA ASN A 62 -12.87 9.71 8.89
C ASN A 62 -13.34 9.92 7.44
N PHE A 63 -12.52 9.47 6.48
CA PHE A 63 -12.82 9.62 5.06
C PHE A 63 -13.48 8.39 4.43
N SER A 64 -13.95 7.39 5.20
CA SER A 64 -14.60 6.21 4.62
C SER A 64 -15.81 6.56 3.77
N ALA A 65 -16.67 7.48 4.23
CA ALA A 65 -17.85 7.91 3.47
C ALA A 65 -17.45 8.64 2.18
N HIS A 66 -16.42 9.49 2.26
CA HIS A 66 -15.84 10.14 1.09
C HIS A 66 -15.31 9.10 0.09
N VAL A 67 -14.49 8.15 0.54
CA VAL A 67 -13.93 7.07 -0.28
C VAL A 67 -15.03 6.24 -0.94
N ASP A 68 -16.13 5.97 -0.23
CA ASP A 68 -17.29 5.29 -0.81
C ASP A 68 -17.94 6.08 -1.94
N SER A 69 -18.11 7.39 -1.73
CA SER A 69 -18.68 8.27 -2.76
C SER A 69 -17.83 8.33 -4.04
N ILE A 70 -16.49 8.38 -3.91
CA ILE A 70 -15.58 8.40 -5.08
C ILE A 70 -15.54 7.03 -5.77
N ILE A 71 -15.60 5.92 -5.03
CA ILE A 71 -15.65 4.56 -5.59
C ILE A 71 -16.92 4.38 -6.41
N ILE A 72 -18.08 4.80 -5.87
CA ILE A 72 -19.36 4.75 -6.58
C ILE A 72 -19.28 5.60 -7.86
N SER A 73 -18.76 6.81 -7.76
CA SER A 73 -18.61 7.73 -8.89
C SER A 73 -17.69 7.15 -9.98
N ALA A 74 -16.56 6.59 -9.58
CA ALA A 74 -15.62 5.94 -10.48
C ALA A 74 -16.22 4.70 -11.15
N HIS A 75 -16.93 3.83 -10.40
CA HIS A 75 -17.61 2.67 -10.99
C HIS A 75 -18.69 3.07 -11.99
N ARG A 76 -19.48 4.11 -11.70
CA ARG A 76 -20.45 4.66 -12.65
C ARG A 76 -19.76 5.12 -13.93
N LYS A 77 -18.61 5.81 -13.81
CA LYS A 77 -17.81 6.24 -14.97
C LYS A 77 -17.24 5.04 -15.74
N CYS A 78 -16.72 4.02 -15.05
CA CYS A 78 -16.28 2.76 -15.65
C CYS A 78 -17.40 2.12 -16.48
N TYR A 79 -18.59 1.98 -15.90
CA TYR A 79 -19.73 1.37 -16.58
C TYR A 79 -20.15 2.18 -17.81
N LEU A 80 -20.22 3.51 -17.68
CA LEU A 80 -20.54 4.39 -18.79
C LEU A 80 -19.53 4.21 -19.94
N LEU A 81 -18.23 4.24 -19.64
CA LEU A 81 -17.18 4.03 -20.64
C LEU A 81 -17.28 2.65 -21.30
N MET A 82 -17.56 1.59 -20.55
CA MET A 82 -17.73 0.25 -21.11
C MET A 82 -18.99 0.09 -21.97
N LYS A 83 -19.99 0.96 -21.78
CA LYS A 83 -21.22 1.00 -22.57
C LYS A 83 -21.06 1.85 -23.83
N THR A 84 -20.33 2.96 -23.74
CA THR A 84 -20.16 3.92 -24.84
C THR A 84 -19.03 3.53 -25.79
N LEU A 85 -17.89 3.09 -25.27
CA LEU A 85 -16.76 2.69 -26.09
C LEU A 85 -17.02 1.30 -26.68
N ARG A 86 -17.00 1.23 -28.02
CA ARG A 86 -17.10 -0.01 -28.80
C ARG A 86 -15.78 -0.33 -29.50
N SER A 87 -14.69 -0.35 -28.73
CA SER A 87 -13.36 -0.67 -29.24
C SER A 87 -12.88 -2.03 -28.74
N THR A 88 -11.96 -2.66 -29.48
CA THR A 88 -11.16 -3.81 -29.03
C THR A 88 -9.71 -3.40 -28.71
N SER A 89 -9.36 -2.13 -28.87
CA SER A 89 -8.02 -1.62 -28.58
C SER A 89 -7.83 -1.40 -27.08
N LEU A 90 -6.86 -2.10 -26.47
CA LEU A 90 -6.48 -1.91 -25.07
C LEU A 90 -6.09 -0.46 -24.77
N ARG A 91 -5.33 0.15 -25.70
CA ARG A 91 -4.85 1.54 -25.58
C ARG A 91 -6.00 2.51 -25.37
N VAL A 92 -7.12 2.36 -26.09
CA VAL A 92 -8.29 3.23 -25.95
C VAL A 92 -8.85 3.18 -24.53
N TYR A 93 -9.00 1.99 -23.95
CA TYR A 93 -9.53 1.84 -22.59
C TYR A 93 -8.56 2.30 -21.51
N VAL A 94 -7.26 2.01 -21.68
CA VAL A 94 -6.21 2.48 -20.75
C VAL A 94 -6.16 4.01 -20.75
N THR A 95 -6.20 4.63 -21.91
CA THR A 95 -6.31 6.09 -22.07
C THR A 95 -7.58 6.60 -21.39
N ALA A 96 -8.75 6.02 -21.67
CA ALA A 96 -10.00 6.46 -21.04
C ALA A 96 -9.96 6.34 -19.51
N HIS A 97 -9.34 5.30 -18.97
CA HIS A 97 -9.13 5.17 -17.53
C HIS A 97 -8.25 6.28 -16.97
N LYS A 98 -7.11 6.55 -17.61
CA LYS A 98 -6.17 7.61 -17.23
C LYS A 98 -6.85 8.98 -17.18
N TYR A 99 -7.72 9.30 -18.13
CA TYR A 99 -8.33 10.63 -18.24
C TYR A 99 -9.67 10.80 -17.49
N TYR A 100 -10.48 9.75 -17.36
CA TYR A 100 -11.84 9.89 -16.81
C TYR A 100 -12.06 9.22 -15.47
N ILE A 101 -11.35 8.12 -15.17
CA ILE A 101 -11.56 7.35 -13.95
C ILE A 101 -10.51 7.75 -12.91
N ARG A 102 -9.25 7.79 -13.32
CA ARG A 102 -8.11 8.06 -12.44
C ARG A 102 -8.21 9.40 -11.70
N PRO A 103 -8.62 10.53 -12.33
CA PRO A 103 -8.73 11.79 -11.59
C PRO A 103 -9.74 11.72 -10.44
N ILE A 104 -10.82 10.93 -10.59
CA ILE A 104 -11.81 10.73 -9.52
C ILE A 104 -11.19 9.98 -8.33
N LEU A 105 -10.31 9.01 -8.61
CA LEU A 105 -9.68 8.16 -7.61
C LEU A 105 -8.41 8.75 -7.01
N GLU A 106 -7.81 9.74 -7.66
CA GLU A 106 -6.53 10.35 -7.28
C GLU A 106 -6.67 11.79 -6.78
N TYR A 107 -7.87 12.38 -6.84
CA TYR A 107 -8.08 13.75 -6.38
C TYR A 107 -7.85 13.89 -4.87
N ALA A 108 -6.97 14.83 -4.50
CA ALA A 108 -6.66 15.20 -3.12
C ALA A 108 -6.35 14.01 -2.20
N THR A 109 -5.68 12.99 -2.74
CA THR A 109 -5.33 11.76 -2.02
C THR A 109 -4.50 12.04 -0.77
N GLU A 110 -3.71 13.08 -0.77
CA GLU A 110 -2.88 13.50 0.36
C GLU A 110 -3.73 13.79 1.61
N CYS A 111 -5.00 14.18 1.43
CA CYS A 111 -5.91 14.44 2.55
C CYS A 111 -6.52 13.14 3.13
N TRP A 112 -6.83 12.14 2.30
CA TRP A 112 -7.66 10.99 2.69
C TRP A 112 -7.01 9.61 2.51
N ASN A 113 -5.87 9.50 1.82
CA ASN A 113 -5.13 8.25 1.60
C ASN A 113 -4.64 7.63 2.91
N SER A 114 -4.64 8.42 3.97
CA SER A 114 -4.28 8.05 5.33
C SER A 114 -5.25 7.20 6.11
N CYS A 115 -6.38 6.89 5.49
CA CYS A 115 -7.36 6.05 6.11
C CYS A 115 -7.00 4.59 5.82
N THR A 116 -6.68 3.82 6.88
CA THR A 116 -6.60 2.35 7.01
C THR A 116 -6.37 1.49 5.75
N GLY A 117 -5.49 0.48 5.81
CA GLY A 117 -5.21 -0.42 4.67
C GLY A 117 -6.44 -0.97 3.93
N GLY A 118 -7.57 -1.16 4.62
CA GLY A 118 -8.85 -1.55 4.04
C GLY A 118 -9.43 -0.57 3.00
N LEU A 119 -9.27 0.75 3.18
CA LEU A 119 -9.77 1.76 2.22
C LEU A 119 -8.92 1.81 0.96
N SER A 120 -7.60 1.72 1.09
CA SER A 120 -6.69 1.61 -0.06
C SER A 120 -7.03 0.39 -0.93
N LEU A 121 -7.32 -0.76 -0.30
CA LEU A 121 -7.76 -1.97 -1.01
C LEU A 121 -9.11 -1.78 -1.72
N ARG A 122 -10.06 -1.06 -1.11
CA ARG A 122 -11.37 -0.76 -1.72
C ARG A 122 -11.21 0.08 -2.98
N VAL A 123 -10.36 1.11 -2.94
CA VAL A 123 -10.07 1.93 -4.12
C VAL A 123 -9.38 1.10 -5.20
N GLU A 124 -8.42 0.25 -4.83
CA GLU A 124 -7.73 -0.64 -5.78
C GLU A 124 -8.68 -1.60 -6.51
N ARG A 125 -9.79 -2.01 -5.87
CA ARG A 125 -10.81 -2.87 -6.50
C ARG A 125 -11.41 -2.23 -7.75
N VAL A 126 -11.53 -0.91 -7.82
CA VAL A 126 -12.07 -0.23 -9.01
C VAL A 126 -11.17 -0.50 -10.22
N GLN A 127 -9.86 -0.33 -10.08
CA GLN A 127 -8.88 -0.62 -11.14
C GLN A 127 -8.80 -2.12 -11.44
N LYS A 128 -8.83 -2.99 -10.42
CA LYS A 128 -8.91 -4.46 -10.61
C LYS A 128 -10.11 -4.86 -11.46
N HIS A 129 -11.25 -4.24 -11.23
CA HIS A 129 -12.49 -4.52 -11.94
C HIS A 129 -12.43 -4.00 -13.38
N PHE A 130 -11.97 -2.75 -13.56
CA PHE A 130 -11.85 -2.14 -14.87
C PHE A 130 -10.90 -2.91 -15.78
N THR A 131 -9.71 -3.27 -15.30
CA THR A 131 -8.73 -4.07 -16.07
C THR A 131 -9.29 -5.44 -16.47
N ARG A 132 -10.09 -6.08 -15.59
CA ARG A 132 -10.77 -7.34 -15.91
C ARG A 132 -11.82 -7.16 -17.02
N TRP A 133 -12.57 -6.06 -16.99
CA TRP A 133 -13.55 -5.74 -18.02
C TRP A 133 -12.92 -5.50 -19.39
N ILE A 134 -11.79 -4.80 -19.45
CA ILE A 134 -11.02 -4.62 -20.68
C ILE A 134 -10.63 -5.98 -21.27
N TYR A 135 -10.04 -6.84 -20.45
CA TYR A 135 -9.61 -8.18 -20.89
C TYR A 135 -10.76 -8.98 -21.49
N ARG A 136 -11.91 -9.00 -20.81
CA ARG A 136 -13.11 -9.68 -21.32
C ARG A 136 -13.61 -9.05 -22.63
N ARG A 137 -13.65 -7.71 -22.71
CA ARG A 137 -14.12 -6.98 -23.90
C ARG A 137 -13.23 -7.23 -25.11
N CYS A 138 -11.92 -7.31 -24.90
CA CYS A 138 -10.91 -7.54 -25.92
C CYS A 138 -10.63 -9.03 -26.18
N ARG A 139 -11.42 -9.95 -25.59
CA ARG A 139 -11.28 -11.41 -25.75
C ARG A 139 -9.89 -11.94 -25.41
N LEU A 140 -9.25 -11.36 -24.39
CA LEU A 140 -7.96 -11.81 -23.88
C LEU A 140 -8.14 -12.96 -22.88
N PRO A 141 -7.15 -13.87 -22.76
CA PRO A 141 -7.19 -14.95 -21.78
C PRO A 141 -7.22 -14.41 -20.36
N TYR A 142 -7.62 -15.26 -19.41
CA TYR A 142 -7.54 -14.92 -18.00
C TYR A 142 -6.10 -14.61 -17.61
N ALA A 143 -5.91 -13.54 -16.84
CA ALA A 143 -4.62 -13.13 -16.31
C ALA A 143 -4.78 -12.61 -14.88
N SER A 144 -3.75 -12.82 -14.06
CA SER A 144 -3.68 -12.28 -12.71
C SER A 144 -3.74 -10.75 -12.72
N TYR A 145 -4.05 -10.11 -11.59
CA TYR A 145 -4.08 -8.64 -11.58
C TYR A 145 -2.72 -8.03 -11.91
N ALA A 146 -1.63 -8.61 -11.40
CA ALA A 146 -0.27 -8.15 -11.68
C ALA A 146 0.05 -8.24 -13.18
N ASP A 147 -0.28 -9.36 -13.82
CA ASP A 147 -0.02 -9.54 -15.26
C ASP A 147 -0.89 -8.62 -16.11
N ARG A 148 -2.15 -8.39 -15.70
CA ARG A 148 -3.00 -7.40 -16.36
C ARG A 148 -2.38 -6.01 -16.32
N LEU A 149 -1.85 -5.59 -15.17
CA LEU A 149 -1.20 -4.29 -15.03
C LEU A 149 0.06 -4.17 -15.88
N ARG A 150 0.88 -5.23 -15.94
CA ARG A 150 2.08 -5.27 -16.78
C ARG A 150 1.73 -5.11 -18.26
N HIS A 151 0.82 -5.94 -18.77
CA HIS A 151 0.41 -5.89 -20.17
C HIS A 151 -0.28 -4.57 -20.54
N LEU A 152 -1.02 -3.95 -19.61
CA LEU A 152 -1.67 -2.66 -19.85
C LEU A 152 -0.77 -1.45 -19.57
N GLU A 153 0.48 -1.66 -19.13
CA GLU A 153 1.42 -0.62 -18.71
C GLU A 153 0.79 0.36 -17.70
N MET A 154 0.18 -0.22 -16.65
CA MET A 154 -0.50 0.51 -15.59
C MET A 154 0.15 0.24 -14.23
N GLU A 155 0.36 1.29 -13.46
CA GLU A 155 0.76 1.19 -12.06
C GLU A 155 -0.44 0.88 -11.16
N THR A 156 -0.19 0.31 -9.98
CA THR A 156 -1.23 0.18 -8.95
C THR A 156 -1.66 1.57 -8.47
N LEU A 157 -2.94 1.74 -8.12
CA LEU A 157 -3.40 3.02 -7.58
C LEU A 157 -2.76 3.28 -6.21
N CYS A 158 -2.52 2.21 -5.43
CA CYS A 158 -1.77 2.32 -4.18
C CYS A 158 -0.38 2.92 -4.38
N HIS A 159 0.39 2.48 -5.39
CA HIS A 159 1.70 3.06 -5.67
C HIS A 159 1.60 4.54 -6.05
N ARG A 160 0.62 4.90 -6.87
CA ARG A 160 0.43 6.28 -7.33
C ARG A 160 0.05 7.23 -6.21
N ARG A 161 -0.84 6.83 -5.29
CA ARG A 161 -1.16 7.63 -4.10
C ARG A 161 0.05 7.85 -3.20
N ARG A 162 0.89 6.83 -3.02
CA ARG A 162 2.16 6.98 -2.28
C ARG A 162 3.07 8.01 -2.93
N LEU A 163 3.19 8.00 -4.26
CA LEU A 163 3.99 9.01 -4.98
C LEU A 163 3.43 10.42 -4.76
N ALA A 164 2.11 10.59 -4.82
CA ALA A 164 1.47 11.88 -4.54
C ALA A 164 1.80 12.39 -3.12
N ASP A 165 1.70 11.51 -2.11
CA ASP A 165 2.05 11.87 -0.74
C ASP A 165 3.53 12.29 -0.59
N LEU A 166 4.45 11.57 -1.24
CA LEU A 166 5.88 11.92 -1.21
C LEU A 166 6.19 13.23 -1.93
N ILE A 167 5.48 13.51 -3.03
CA ILE A 167 5.61 14.77 -3.77
C ILE A 167 5.13 15.94 -2.89
N MET A 168 4.00 15.79 -2.19
CA MET A 168 3.51 16.80 -1.26
C MET A 168 4.51 17.07 -0.13
N LEU A 169 5.08 16.02 0.45
CA LEU A 169 6.09 16.17 1.51
C LEU A 169 7.35 16.90 0.99
N SER A 170 7.88 16.52 -0.18
CA SER A 170 9.06 17.19 -0.72
C SER A 170 8.79 18.65 -1.11
N ALA A 171 7.61 18.94 -1.70
CA ALA A 171 7.20 20.31 -2.03
C ALA A 171 7.06 21.20 -0.79
N SER A 172 6.50 20.67 0.30
CA SER A 172 6.38 21.39 1.57
C SER A 172 7.73 21.71 2.21
N HIS A 173 8.72 20.82 2.06
CA HIS A 173 10.09 21.05 2.55
C HIS A 173 10.82 22.14 1.74
N ILE A 174 10.67 22.14 0.41
CA ILE A 174 11.36 23.09 -0.48
C ILE A 174 10.79 24.50 -0.36
N SER A 175 9.48 24.63 -0.18
CA SER A 175 8.79 25.90 -0.38
C SER A 175 8.91 26.89 0.79
N GLN A 176 9.37 26.47 1.99
CA GLN A 176 9.47 27.27 3.26
C GLN A 176 8.25 28.14 3.65
N SER A 177 7.21 28.15 2.82
CA SER A 177 5.99 28.95 2.89
C SER A 177 4.78 28.10 3.25
N PHE A 178 4.89 26.77 3.11
CA PHE A 178 3.95 25.81 3.69
C PHE A 178 4.46 25.34 5.04
N CYS A 179 3.79 25.77 6.12
CA CYS A 179 4.11 25.27 7.45
C CYS A 179 3.76 23.78 7.52
N MET A 180 4.76 22.93 7.72
CA MET A 180 4.58 21.48 7.89
C MET A 180 3.58 21.16 9.01
N ASP A 181 3.43 22.00 10.03
CA ASP A 181 2.41 21.82 11.07
C ASP A 181 0.95 21.90 10.58
N SER A 182 0.72 22.32 9.33
CA SER A 182 -0.63 22.42 8.75
C SER A 182 -1.16 21.11 8.14
N LEU A 183 -0.30 20.10 7.92
CA LEU A 183 -0.75 18.83 7.34
C LEU A 183 -1.35 17.91 8.42
N PRO A 184 -2.42 17.16 8.10
CA PRO A 184 -3.05 16.25 9.06
C PRO A 184 -2.10 15.16 9.58
N HIS A 185 -2.21 14.78 10.86
CA HIS A 185 -1.41 13.70 11.46
C HIS A 185 -1.51 12.37 10.70
N CYS A 186 -2.67 12.12 10.08
CA CYS A 186 -2.91 10.91 9.30
C CYS A 186 -2.07 10.89 8.00
N PHE A 187 -1.82 12.04 7.36
CA PHE A 187 -0.90 12.15 6.23
C PHE A 187 0.50 11.67 6.64
N TYR A 188 1.00 12.16 7.77
CA TYR A 188 2.29 11.74 8.32
C TYR A 188 2.35 10.25 8.67
N ASP A 189 1.32 9.70 9.31
CA ASP A 189 1.23 8.25 9.56
C ASP A 189 1.40 7.44 8.26
N SER A 190 0.86 7.94 7.15
CA SER A 190 0.89 7.26 5.84
C SER A 190 2.24 7.36 5.18
N VAL A 191 2.79 8.57 5.12
CA VAL A 191 4.10 8.80 4.51
C VAL A 191 5.16 8.05 5.28
N PHE A 192 5.18 8.24 6.60
CA PHE A 192 6.20 7.65 7.46
C PHE A 192 6.18 6.14 7.34
N TRP A 193 5.01 5.48 7.32
CA TRP A 193 4.93 4.03 7.14
C TRP A 193 5.79 3.50 5.98
N TYR A 194 5.88 4.25 4.88
CA TYR A 194 6.65 3.85 3.69
C TYR A 194 8.13 4.20 3.74
N LEU A 195 8.55 5.13 4.60
CA LEU A 195 9.94 5.57 4.68
C LEU A 195 10.87 4.47 5.23
N HIS A 196 12.06 4.37 4.64
CA HIS A 196 13.15 3.56 5.14
C HIS A 196 13.68 4.10 6.47
N THR A 197 14.45 3.28 7.17
CA THR A 197 15.00 3.62 8.48
C THR A 197 15.90 4.86 8.43
N GLU A 198 16.67 5.05 7.36
CA GLU A 198 17.51 6.23 7.15
C GLU A 198 16.66 7.49 6.88
N GLU A 199 15.70 7.42 5.97
CA GLU A 199 14.78 8.53 5.67
C GLU A 199 13.95 8.93 6.90
N MET A 200 13.65 7.97 7.79
CA MET A 200 13.01 8.27 9.07
C MET A 200 13.93 8.98 10.06
N LYS A 201 15.25 8.77 10.02
CA LYS A 201 16.19 9.56 10.83
C LYS A 201 16.18 11.01 10.35
N ASP A 202 16.15 11.23 9.03
CA ASP A 202 16.04 12.57 8.46
C ASP A 202 14.69 13.22 8.83
N ALA A 203 13.60 12.46 8.77
CA ALA A 203 12.27 12.94 9.17
C ALA A 203 12.19 13.34 10.65
N LYS A 204 13.01 12.75 11.54
CA LYS A 204 13.11 13.16 12.95
C LYS A 204 13.86 14.48 13.14
N CYS A 205 14.72 14.85 12.19
CA CYS A 205 15.45 16.12 12.20
C CYS A 205 14.60 17.31 11.71
N LEU A 206 13.37 17.05 11.25
CA LEU A 206 12.39 18.09 10.97
C LEU A 206 12.03 18.87 12.25
N THR A 207 11.37 20.00 12.10
CA THR A 207 10.92 20.84 13.23
C THR A 207 9.41 20.67 13.49
N GLY A 208 8.98 21.06 14.69
CA GLY A 208 7.56 21.13 15.03
C GLY A 208 6.88 19.78 15.29
N THR A 209 5.59 19.72 14.99
CA THR A 209 4.70 18.58 15.27
C THR A 209 5.13 17.34 14.49
N VAL A 210 5.62 17.54 13.26
CA VAL A 210 6.07 16.47 12.38
C VAL A 210 7.22 15.66 12.99
N ALA A 211 8.16 16.33 13.65
CA ALA A 211 9.29 15.68 14.31
C ALA A 211 8.83 14.76 15.45
N ASN A 212 7.82 15.18 16.20
CA ASN A 212 7.23 14.38 17.28
C ASN A 212 6.52 13.14 16.71
N ILE A 213 5.77 13.31 15.62
CA ILE A 213 5.09 12.19 14.93
C ILE A 213 6.12 11.23 14.36
N ALA A 214 7.17 11.74 13.70
CA ALA A 214 8.26 10.94 13.15
C ALA A 214 8.98 10.16 14.25
N THR A 215 9.26 10.80 15.39
CA THR A 215 9.89 10.15 16.55
C THR A 215 8.98 9.07 17.14
N HIS A 216 7.68 9.31 17.28
CA HIS A 216 6.73 8.30 17.72
C HIS A 216 6.70 7.10 16.74
N HIS A 217 6.60 7.39 15.45
CA HIS A 217 6.52 6.37 14.42
C HIS A 217 7.84 5.59 14.27
N PHE A 218 8.99 6.20 14.56
CA PHE A 218 10.30 5.54 14.58
C PHE A 218 10.47 4.65 15.82
N THR A 219 10.02 5.11 16.99
CA THR A 219 10.14 4.36 18.25
C THR A 219 9.19 3.17 18.33
N GLN A 220 8.00 3.27 17.73
CA GLN A 220 7.02 2.18 17.70
C GLN A 220 7.26 1.17 16.57
N ARG A 221 8.12 1.49 15.59
CA ARG A 221 8.39 0.60 14.45
C ARG A 221 9.09 -0.66 14.91
N ARG A 222 8.60 -1.79 14.41
CA ARG A 222 9.27 -3.09 14.51
C ARG A 222 9.42 -3.66 13.13
N ASP A 223 10.66 -3.86 12.71
CA ASP A 223 10.97 -4.59 11.49
C ASP A 223 11.03 -6.07 11.83
N LEU A 224 10.05 -6.80 11.30
CA LEU A 224 9.79 -8.19 11.58
C LEU A 224 10.27 -9.06 10.42
N GLN A 225 10.88 -10.18 10.78
CA GLN A 225 11.14 -11.30 9.91
C GLN A 225 10.06 -12.37 10.15
N VAL A 226 9.43 -12.83 9.07
CA VAL A 226 8.57 -14.01 9.07
C VAL A 226 9.42 -15.21 8.72
N THR A 227 9.45 -16.21 9.60
CA THR A 227 10.05 -17.52 9.30
C THR A 227 8.93 -18.51 9.00
N ILE A 228 9.02 -19.18 7.85
CA ILE A 228 8.10 -20.20 7.37
C ILE A 228 8.84 -21.54 7.45
N CYS A 229 8.31 -22.46 8.24
CA CYS A 229 8.91 -23.77 8.49
C CYS A 229 7.90 -24.87 8.16
N PRO A 230 7.90 -25.40 6.92
CA PRO A 230 7.00 -26.48 6.54
C PRO A 230 7.46 -27.81 7.14
N ASP A 231 6.50 -28.55 7.69
CA ASP A 231 6.62 -29.93 8.15
C ASP A 231 5.78 -30.81 7.22
N PHE A 232 6.45 -31.56 6.35
CA PHE A 232 5.80 -32.42 5.38
C PHE A 232 5.30 -33.73 5.96
N GLU A 233 5.85 -34.17 7.10
CA GLU A 233 5.41 -35.39 7.77
C GLU A 233 4.07 -35.15 8.46
N GLU A 234 3.93 -34.00 9.13
CA GLU A 234 2.70 -33.62 9.83
C GLU A 234 1.70 -32.82 8.97
N ASN A 235 2.09 -32.39 7.75
CA ASN A 235 1.32 -31.51 6.88
C ASN A 235 0.97 -30.16 7.56
N LEU A 236 1.90 -29.67 8.38
CA LEU A 236 1.78 -28.45 9.16
C LEU A 236 2.86 -27.45 8.76
N CYS A 237 2.56 -26.17 8.84
CA CYS A 237 3.53 -25.09 8.65
C CYS A 237 3.67 -24.30 9.95
N GLY A 238 4.86 -24.34 10.55
CA GLY A 238 5.25 -23.44 11.61
C GLY A 238 5.50 -22.04 11.05
N ILE A 239 4.86 -21.02 11.62
CA ILE A 239 5.10 -19.62 11.28
C ILE A 239 5.63 -18.90 12.51
N GLY A 240 6.80 -18.27 12.38
CA GLY A 240 7.45 -17.50 13.43
C GLY A 240 7.61 -16.04 13.07
N LEU A 241 7.54 -15.16 14.06
CA LEU A 241 7.87 -13.74 13.93
C LEU A 241 9.10 -13.41 14.76
N LEU A 242 10.11 -12.81 14.15
CA LEU A 242 11.33 -12.35 14.80
C LEU A 242 11.46 -10.83 14.62
N ASN A 243 11.63 -10.09 15.72
CA ASN A 243 11.99 -8.68 15.66
C ASN A 243 13.49 -8.55 15.38
N LEU A 244 13.85 -8.03 14.21
CA LEU A 244 15.23 -7.91 13.76
C LEU A 244 16.05 -6.94 14.61
N GLY A 245 15.43 -5.90 15.18
CA GLY A 245 16.13 -4.91 16.01
C GLY A 245 16.42 -5.38 17.43
N GLN A 246 15.64 -6.32 17.96
CA GLN A 246 15.77 -6.82 19.34
C GLN A 246 16.23 -8.28 19.42
N ASN A 247 16.31 -8.97 18.27
CA ASN A 247 16.53 -10.40 18.17
C ASN A 247 15.60 -11.22 19.09
N ARG A 248 14.35 -10.76 19.25
CA ARG A 248 13.33 -11.36 20.11
C ARG A 248 12.21 -11.97 19.27
N ARG A 249 11.81 -13.19 19.62
CA ARG A 249 10.67 -13.88 18.99
C ARG A 249 9.36 -13.32 19.52
N HIS A 250 8.40 -13.17 18.63
CA HIS A 250 7.04 -12.74 18.94
C HIS A 250 6.06 -13.85 18.56
N SER A 251 5.08 -14.07 19.43
CA SER A 251 3.92 -14.93 19.13
C SER A 251 2.99 -14.20 18.16
N LEU A 252 2.40 -14.95 17.22
CA LEU A 252 1.35 -14.46 16.32
C LEU A 252 0.04 -14.19 17.08
N LYS A 253 -0.13 -14.77 18.28
CA LYS A 253 -1.25 -14.45 19.19
C LYS A 253 -1.16 -13.04 19.78
N ASN A 254 0.03 -12.43 19.82
CA ASN A 254 0.15 -11.03 20.20
C ASN A 254 -0.32 -10.15 19.05
N ALA A 255 -1.19 -9.18 19.35
CA ALA A 255 -1.71 -8.27 18.33
C ALA A 255 -0.55 -7.53 17.62
N LEU A 256 -0.45 -7.73 16.31
CA LEU A 256 0.39 -6.92 15.45
C LEU A 256 -0.12 -5.47 15.48
N SER A 257 0.80 -4.55 15.65
CA SER A 257 0.56 -3.11 15.62
C SER A 257 0.46 -2.61 14.19
N LYS A 258 -0.22 -1.48 13.98
CA LYS A 258 -0.20 -0.74 12.71
C LYS A 258 1.20 -0.22 12.32
N TYR A 259 2.18 -0.33 13.22
CA TYR A 259 3.57 0.10 13.03
C TYR A 259 4.54 -1.07 12.74
N ASP A 260 4.05 -2.31 12.72
CA ASP A 260 4.87 -3.51 12.47
C ASP A 260 5.05 -3.77 10.98
N ARG A 261 6.30 -3.82 10.51
CA ARG A 261 6.60 -4.01 9.10
C ARG A 261 7.23 -5.37 8.86
N ILE A 262 6.71 -6.13 7.90
CA ILE A 262 7.33 -7.39 7.51
C ILE A 262 8.35 -7.13 6.44
N VAL A 263 9.62 -7.04 6.83
CA VAL A 263 10.71 -6.69 5.92
C VAL A 263 11.35 -7.93 5.31
N THR A 264 11.37 -9.06 6.03
CA THR A 264 12.07 -10.26 5.58
C THR A 264 11.16 -11.48 5.69
N ILE A 265 11.16 -12.32 4.67
CA ILE A 265 10.56 -13.64 4.69
C ILE A 265 11.67 -14.65 4.52
N VAL A 266 11.76 -15.56 5.49
CA VAL A 266 12.74 -16.63 5.52
C VAL A 266 12.03 -17.96 5.48
N LEU A 267 12.47 -18.84 4.59
CA LEU A 267 12.06 -20.23 4.60
C LEU A 267 13.09 -21.06 5.38
N ASP A 268 12.70 -21.71 6.47
CA ASP A 268 13.60 -22.51 7.32
C ASP A 268 13.17 -23.99 7.32
N HIS A 269 14.16 -24.88 7.30
CA HIS A 269 14.00 -26.34 7.21
C HIS A 269 14.50 -27.06 8.48
N GLY A 270 14.80 -26.32 9.56
CA GLY A 270 15.33 -26.88 10.81
C GLY A 270 14.25 -27.49 11.72
N GLU A 271 14.69 -28.47 12.54
CA GLU A 271 13.98 -29.25 13.59
C GLU A 271 13.29 -28.41 14.73
N ASN A 272 12.94 -27.15 14.48
CA ASN A 272 12.37 -26.21 15.45
C ASN A 272 10.93 -25.79 15.13
N THR A 273 10.18 -26.57 14.34
CA THR A 273 8.73 -26.38 14.12
C THR A 273 7.98 -26.23 15.44
N ALA A 274 8.38 -26.97 16.48
CA ALA A 274 7.84 -26.88 17.85
C ALA A 274 8.00 -25.51 18.54
N LYS A 275 8.87 -24.62 18.04
CA LYS A 275 9.07 -23.26 18.58
C LYS A 275 8.20 -22.21 17.88
N TYR A 276 7.43 -22.60 16.87
CA TYR A 276 6.58 -21.72 16.07
C TYR A 276 5.12 -22.09 16.24
N GLU A 277 4.23 -21.16 15.90
CA GLU A 277 2.81 -21.48 15.86
C GLU A 277 2.54 -22.29 14.59
N SER A 278 2.03 -23.50 14.77
CA SER A 278 1.74 -24.42 13.68
C SER A 278 0.33 -24.20 13.13
N PHE A 279 0.23 -24.21 11.81
CA PHE A 279 -1.02 -24.09 11.07
C PHE A 279 -1.08 -25.18 10.00
N SER A 280 -2.27 -25.59 9.56
CA SER A 280 -2.36 -26.40 8.35
C SER A 280 -1.83 -25.63 7.15
N PHE A 281 -1.26 -26.32 6.16
CA PHE A 281 -0.78 -25.69 4.91
C PHE A 281 -1.84 -24.79 4.26
N GLU A 282 -3.09 -25.24 4.20
CA GLU A 282 -4.20 -24.44 3.67
C GLU A 282 -4.41 -23.14 4.46
N THR A 283 -4.42 -23.21 5.79
CA THR A 283 -4.64 -22.03 6.64
C THR A 283 -3.47 -21.05 6.55
N ALA A 284 -2.24 -21.57 6.51
CA ALA A 284 -1.04 -20.78 6.34
C ALA A 284 -1.08 -19.98 5.03
N LEU A 285 -1.37 -20.64 3.90
CA LEU A 285 -1.36 -20.04 2.57
C LEU A 285 -2.55 -19.12 2.30
N THR A 286 -3.75 -19.43 2.82
CA THR A 286 -4.97 -18.69 2.48
C THR A 286 -5.34 -17.57 3.46
N LYS A 287 -4.89 -17.66 4.71
CA LYS A 287 -5.25 -16.70 5.76
C LYS A 287 -4.03 -16.01 6.36
N VAL A 288 -3.09 -16.77 6.91
CA VAL A 288 -2.00 -16.21 7.74
C VAL A 288 -1.02 -15.41 6.89
N LEU A 289 -0.43 -16.03 5.86
CA LEU A 289 0.57 -15.37 5.01
C LEU A 289 -0.01 -14.15 4.26
N PRO A 290 -1.21 -14.20 3.65
CA PRO A 290 -1.80 -13.01 3.03
C PRO A 290 -2.01 -11.83 4.01
N SER A 291 -2.42 -12.12 5.25
CA SER A 291 -2.56 -11.09 6.30
C SER A 291 -1.21 -10.50 6.68
N LEU A 292 -0.18 -11.33 6.83
CA LEU A 292 1.19 -10.88 7.12
C LEU A 292 1.75 -10.03 5.96
N LEU A 293 1.60 -10.50 4.72
CA LEU A 293 2.01 -9.77 3.52
C LEU A 293 1.32 -8.41 3.36
N SER A 294 0.15 -8.19 3.98
CA SER A 294 -0.47 -6.86 4.00
C SER A 294 0.34 -5.81 4.77
N LEU A 295 1.26 -6.26 5.64
CA LEU A 295 2.17 -5.44 6.44
C LEU A 295 3.57 -5.34 5.82
N SER A 296 3.81 -5.89 4.63
CA SER A 296 5.11 -5.78 3.97
C SER A 296 5.31 -4.37 3.40
N PRO A 297 6.45 -3.71 3.66
CA PRO A 297 6.81 -2.46 3.01
C PRO A 297 7.22 -2.71 1.55
N VAL A 298 7.69 -1.67 0.87
CA VAL A 298 8.14 -1.76 -0.53
C VAL A 298 9.41 -2.61 -0.68
N ASP A 299 10.21 -2.71 0.38
CA ASP A 299 11.51 -3.39 0.39
C ASP A 299 11.42 -4.75 1.08
N LEU A 300 10.70 -5.68 0.46
CA LEU A 300 10.59 -7.04 0.96
C LEU A 300 11.82 -7.86 0.54
N PHE A 301 12.42 -8.56 1.50
CA PHE A 301 13.55 -9.46 1.31
C PHE A 301 13.08 -10.92 1.39
N TRP A 302 13.46 -11.73 0.40
CA TRP A 302 13.26 -13.18 0.43
C TRP A 302 14.59 -13.89 0.66
N ALA A 303 14.61 -14.85 1.59
CA ALA A 303 15.75 -15.71 1.81
C ALA A 303 15.33 -17.16 2.10
N PHE A 304 16.15 -18.12 1.68
CA PHE A 304 16.01 -19.53 2.02
C PHE A 304 17.04 -19.94 3.09
N GLY A 305 16.70 -20.98 3.86
CA GLY A 305 17.54 -21.65 4.85
C GLY A 305 18.33 -22.82 4.25
N ALA A 306 19.50 -23.11 4.81
CA ALA A 306 20.57 -23.86 4.15
C ALA A 306 20.28 -25.33 3.73
N ARG A 307 19.26 -26.00 4.31
CA ARG A 307 19.03 -27.44 4.09
C ARG A 307 18.23 -27.75 2.81
N SER A 308 18.36 -29.00 2.35
CA SER A 308 17.99 -29.50 1.01
C SER A 308 16.54 -29.25 0.61
N PRO A 309 16.26 -29.00 -0.68
CA PRO A 309 14.90 -28.82 -1.17
C PRO A 309 14.14 -30.15 -1.14
N HIS A 310 13.03 -30.19 -0.41
CA HIS A 310 11.95 -31.13 -0.70
C HIS A 310 11.12 -30.54 -1.85
N SER A 311 10.81 -31.34 -2.87
CA SER A 311 9.81 -30.97 -3.87
C SER A 311 8.42 -31.29 -3.32
N GLY A 312 7.50 -30.33 -3.38
CA GLY A 312 6.15 -30.51 -2.85
C GLY A 312 5.20 -29.40 -3.27
N SER A 313 3.92 -29.74 -3.39
CA SER A 313 2.85 -28.82 -3.85
C SER A 313 2.73 -27.55 -3.00
N PHE A 314 3.12 -27.62 -1.72
CA PHE A 314 3.16 -26.46 -0.83
C PHE A 314 4.04 -25.33 -1.37
N TYR A 315 5.23 -25.66 -1.89
CA TYR A 315 6.15 -24.64 -2.42
C TYR A 315 5.59 -23.99 -3.67
N ASP A 316 4.95 -24.76 -4.55
CA ASP A 316 4.30 -24.22 -5.74
C ASP A 316 3.24 -23.17 -5.38
N ASP A 317 2.39 -23.48 -4.41
CA ASP A 317 1.35 -22.56 -3.97
C ASP A 317 1.91 -21.37 -3.18
N LEU A 318 3.00 -21.57 -2.44
CA LEU A 318 3.74 -20.50 -1.78
C LEU A 318 4.35 -19.51 -2.80
N PHE A 319 5.00 -20.01 -3.86
CA PHE A 319 5.57 -19.16 -4.91
C PHE A 319 4.49 -18.45 -5.72
N LYS A 320 3.34 -19.08 -5.98
CA LYS A 320 2.18 -18.41 -6.59
C LYS A 320 1.66 -17.25 -5.71
N LEU A 321 1.57 -17.48 -4.40
CA LEU A 321 1.16 -16.44 -3.45
C LEU A 321 2.14 -15.25 -3.50
N PHE A 322 3.44 -15.53 -3.45
CA PHE A 322 4.49 -14.51 -3.50
C PHE A 322 4.69 -13.87 -4.88
N GLY A 323 4.26 -14.49 -5.97
CA GLY A 323 4.31 -13.91 -7.32
C GLY A 323 3.55 -12.58 -7.45
N SER A 324 2.63 -12.30 -6.53
CA SER A 324 1.92 -11.02 -6.43
C SER A 324 2.71 -9.91 -5.72
N GLN A 325 3.78 -10.25 -5.02
CA GLN A 325 4.63 -9.34 -4.27
C GLN A 325 5.79 -8.84 -5.14
N VAL A 326 6.44 -7.76 -4.70
CA VAL A 326 7.63 -7.22 -5.34
C VAL A 326 8.76 -7.24 -4.32
N PHE A 327 9.82 -7.99 -4.63
CA PHE A 327 10.98 -8.13 -3.76
C PHE A 327 12.10 -7.20 -4.21
N LYS A 328 12.81 -6.64 -3.23
CA LYS A 328 14.05 -5.87 -3.46
C LYS A 328 15.27 -6.79 -3.55
N MET A 329 15.25 -7.88 -2.79
CA MET A 329 16.28 -8.90 -2.83
C MET A 329 15.66 -10.28 -2.75
N ILE A 330 16.17 -11.19 -3.58
CA ILE A 330 15.81 -12.60 -3.56
C ILE A 330 17.09 -13.40 -3.36
N ARG A 331 17.10 -14.22 -2.32
CA ARG A 331 18.07 -15.30 -2.13
C ARG A 331 17.29 -16.61 -2.14
N THR A 332 17.52 -17.49 -3.12
CA THR A 332 16.76 -18.74 -3.26
C THR A 332 17.59 -19.88 -3.85
N LYS A 333 17.23 -21.13 -3.50
CA LYS A 333 17.57 -22.35 -4.25
C LYS A 333 16.48 -22.68 -5.27
N ASN A 334 16.74 -23.63 -6.16
CA ASN A 334 15.71 -24.15 -7.04
C ASN A 334 14.77 -25.11 -6.28
N TYR A 335 13.49 -24.77 -6.19
CA TYR A 335 12.44 -25.58 -5.55
C TYR A 335 11.44 -26.18 -6.55
N GLY A 336 11.75 -26.13 -7.85
CA GLY A 336 10.90 -26.63 -8.94
C GLY A 336 10.37 -25.53 -9.84
N ASP A 337 9.51 -25.92 -10.79
CA ASP A 337 9.11 -25.08 -11.92
C ASP A 337 8.45 -23.75 -11.50
N GLN A 338 7.64 -23.75 -10.44
CA GLN A 338 7.01 -22.51 -9.95
C GLN A 338 8.01 -21.56 -9.31
N CYS A 339 9.10 -22.07 -8.72
CA CYS A 339 10.20 -21.25 -8.22
C CYS A 339 10.91 -20.55 -9.37
N GLU A 340 11.20 -21.27 -10.45
CA GLU A 340 11.78 -20.70 -11.66
C GLU A 340 10.90 -19.59 -12.24
N GLN A 341 9.62 -19.87 -12.44
CA GLN A 341 8.64 -18.90 -12.94
C GLN A 341 8.56 -17.68 -12.02
N PHE A 342 8.53 -17.89 -10.71
CA PHE A 342 8.56 -16.82 -9.72
C PHE A 342 9.78 -15.93 -9.90
N VAL A 343 11.00 -16.49 -9.99
CA VAL A 343 12.22 -15.70 -10.17
C VAL A 343 12.18 -14.94 -11.50
N ARG A 344 11.78 -15.57 -12.61
CA ARG A 344 11.64 -14.90 -13.92
C ARG A 344 10.66 -13.72 -13.89
N VAL A 345 9.58 -13.84 -13.12
CA VAL A 345 8.61 -12.76 -12.96
C VAL A 345 9.20 -11.61 -12.14
N GLN A 346 10.01 -11.92 -11.12
CA GLN A 346 10.65 -10.91 -10.28
C GLN A 346 11.81 -10.20 -10.98
N THR A 347 12.58 -10.86 -11.84
CA THR A 347 13.67 -10.24 -12.63
C THR A 347 13.18 -9.23 -13.66
N GLN A 348 11.90 -9.27 -14.03
CA GLN A 348 11.27 -8.24 -14.85
C GLN A 348 10.87 -6.98 -14.05
N SER A 349 10.88 -7.05 -12.72
CA SER A 349 10.58 -5.92 -11.87
C SER A 349 11.78 -4.96 -11.81
N PRO A 350 11.60 -3.65 -12.06
CA PRO A 350 12.67 -2.67 -11.91
C PRO A 350 13.11 -2.46 -10.45
N ARG A 351 12.43 -3.10 -9.49
CA ARG A 351 12.72 -2.97 -8.05
C ARG A 351 13.61 -4.07 -7.49
N LEU A 352 13.80 -5.16 -8.23
CA LEU A 352 14.72 -6.21 -7.78
C LEU A 352 16.15 -5.70 -7.98
N GLU A 353 16.87 -5.50 -6.88
CA GLU A 353 18.24 -4.96 -6.89
C GLU A 353 19.28 -6.07 -6.73
N HIS A 354 18.91 -7.12 -6.00
CA HIS A 354 19.82 -8.19 -5.63
C HIS A 354 19.20 -9.56 -5.87
N LEU A 355 19.94 -10.42 -6.57
CA LEU A 355 19.52 -11.79 -6.85
C LEU A 355 20.65 -12.77 -6.52
N TYR A 356 20.41 -13.65 -5.55
CA TYR A 356 21.34 -14.68 -5.13
C TYR A 356 20.71 -16.04 -5.37
N LEU A 357 21.25 -16.75 -6.35
CA LEU A 357 20.81 -18.10 -6.69
C LEU A 357 21.84 -19.08 -6.17
N HIS A 358 21.36 -20.05 -5.40
CA HIS A 358 22.19 -21.11 -4.82
C HIS A 358 21.83 -22.44 -5.48
N ASP A 359 22.78 -23.37 -5.48
CA ASP A 359 22.66 -24.76 -5.99
C ASP A 359 22.84 -24.89 -7.53
N ASP A 360 23.23 -26.07 -7.98
CA ASP A 360 23.52 -26.40 -9.39
C ASP A 360 22.27 -26.80 -10.17
N LEU A 361 21.18 -27.09 -9.44
CA LEU A 361 19.91 -27.65 -9.95
C LEU A 361 19.09 -26.70 -10.84
N TRP A 362 19.57 -25.50 -11.16
CA TRP A 362 18.90 -24.60 -12.11
C TRP A 362 19.00 -25.13 -13.56
N PRO A 363 17.89 -25.14 -14.33
CA PRO A 363 17.91 -25.57 -15.72
C PRO A 363 18.90 -24.77 -16.58
N GLN A 364 19.49 -25.41 -17.60
CA GLN A 364 20.46 -24.74 -18.48
C GLN A 364 19.87 -23.50 -19.16
N ASP A 365 18.63 -23.59 -19.65
CA ASP A 365 17.91 -22.47 -20.26
C ASP A 365 17.72 -21.29 -19.29
N PHE A 366 17.57 -21.60 -18.00
CA PHE A 366 17.51 -20.58 -16.95
C PHE A 366 18.89 -19.97 -16.69
N LYS A 367 19.97 -20.77 -16.70
CA LYS A 367 21.34 -20.27 -16.58
C LYS A 367 21.72 -19.33 -17.74
N PHE A 368 21.23 -19.58 -18.95
CA PHE A 368 21.35 -18.65 -20.08
C PHE A 368 20.56 -17.36 -19.84
N TYR A 369 19.28 -17.46 -19.49
CA TYR A 369 18.45 -16.31 -19.13
C TYR A 369 19.07 -15.44 -18.03
N TYR A 370 19.67 -16.08 -17.02
CA TYR A 370 20.35 -15.41 -15.91
C TYR A 370 21.53 -14.56 -16.38
N ARG A 371 22.36 -15.07 -17.31
CA ARG A 371 23.53 -14.34 -17.82
C ARG A 371 23.15 -13.02 -18.50
N ASP A 372 22.06 -13.02 -19.26
CA ASP A 372 21.56 -11.81 -19.94
C ASP A 372 21.01 -10.77 -18.96
N PHE A 373 20.52 -11.20 -17.80
CA PHE A 373 19.93 -10.32 -16.78
C PHE A 373 20.92 -9.87 -15.70
N HIS A 374 21.99 -10.63 -15.44
CA HIS A 374 23.04 -10.29 -14.50
C HIS A 374 23.51 -8.82 -14.53
N PRO A 375 23.76 -8.19 -15.70
CA PRO A 375 24.23 -6.80 -15.75
C PRO A 375 23.21 -5.75 -15.25
N LYS A 376 21.94 -6.11 -15.01
CA LYS A 376 20.91 -5.18 -14.52
C LYS A 376 20.88 -5.02 -12.99
N PHE A 377 21.56 -5.90 -12.25
CA PHE A 377 21.48 -5.94 -10.79
C PHE A 377 22.71 -5.34 -10.13
N ILE A 378 22.52 -4.72 -8.97
CA ILE A 378 23.61 -4.20 -8.13
C ILE A 378 24.48 -5.36 -7.62
N LYS A 379 23.85 -6.49 -7.29
CA LYS A 379 24.55 -7.72 -6.93
C LYS A 379 23.78 -8.95 -7.38
N CYS A 380 24.38 -9.69 -8.29
CA CYS A 380 23.84 -10.94 -8.81
C CYS A 380 24.90 -12.03 -8.61
N THR A 381 24.56 -13.16 -8.03
CA THR A 381 25.53 -14.26 -7.87
C THR A 381 24.84 -15.61 -7.98
N LEU A 382 25.42 -16.48 -8.78
CA LEU A 382 25.08 -17.89 -8.84
C LEU A 382 26.22 -18.64 -8.13
N THR A 383 25.96 -19.17 -6.94
CA THR A 383 26.95 -19.95 -6.19
C THR A 383 26.66 -21.43 -6.34
N PHE A 384 27.63 -22.13 -6.93
CA PHE A 384 27.73 -23.58 -6.94
C PHE A 384 28.49 -23.96 -5.66
N GLU A 385 27.79 -24.47 -4.63
CA GLU A 385 28.42 -24.97 -3.40
C GLU A 385 28.54 -26.49 -3.45
#